data_AF-A0A9C6DXQ8-F1
#
_entry.id   AF-A0A9C6DXQ8-F1
#
_cell.length_a   1.000
_cell.length_b   1.000
_cell.length_c   1.000
_cell.angle_alpha   90.00
_cell.angle_beta   90.00
_cell.angle_gamma   90.00
#
_symmetry.space_group_name_H-M   'P 1'
#
loop_
_entity.id
_entity.type
_entity.pdbx_description
1 polymer ?
#
loop_
_entity_poly.entity_id
_entity_poly.type
_entity_poly.pdbx_seq_one_letter_code
_entity_poly.pdbx_strand_id
1 'polypeptide(L)' 'MVIIVNSLRGQLMSLVNFSGTHKEQADRHRQLLEVVLTNSGVELVDMLKLFVEAIVNEHVSLVISRQILNDWKRFSHVL' A
#
# COMPACT_ATOMS: atom_id res chain seq x y z
N MET A 1 1.04 6.66 -13.90
CA MET A 1 1.34 8.03 -13.42
C MET A 1 2.33 7.87 -12.29
N VAL A 2 3.50 8.48 -12.39
CA VAL A 2 4.55 8.39 -11.36
C VAL A 2 4.10 9.22 -10.16
N ILE A 3 3.95 8.57 -9.02
CA ILE A 3 3.60 9.20 -7.74
C ILE A 3 4.90 9.51 -7.00
N ILE A 4 4.96 10.63 -6.29
CA ILE A 4 6.09 11.03 -5.42
C ILE A 4 5.79 10.70 -3.95
N VAL A 5 6.81 10.39 -3.15
CA VAL A 5 6.70 9.85 -1.78
C VAL A 5 5.79 10.72 -0.90
N ASN A 6 5.89 12.04 -1.02
CA ASN A 6 5.08 12.96 -0.22
C ASN A 6 3.58 12.89 -0.55
N SER A 7 3.24 12.63 -1.81
CA SER A 7 1.85 12.42 -2.25
C SER A 7 1.31 11.08 -1.77
N LEU A 8 2.16 10.04 -1.71
CA LEU A 8 1.82 8.75 -1.12
C LEU A 8 1.50 8.90 0.38
N ARG A 9 2.33 9.64 1.13
CA ARG A 9 2.09 9.93 2.55
C ARG A 9 0.73 10.59 2.78
N GLY A 10 0.39 11.61 1.99
CA GLY A 10 -0.89 12.32 2.12
C GLY A 10 -2.09 11.40 1.87
N GLN A 11 -2.01 10.54 0.84
CA GLN A 11 -3.08 9.59 0.52
C GLN A 11 -3.21 8.48 1.56
N LEU A 12 -2.09 7.96 2.07
CA LEU A 12 -2.07 6.99 3.16
C LEU A 12 -2.68 7.57 4.45
N MET A 13 -2.33 8.81 4.80
CA MET A 13 -2.87 9.46 6.00
C MET A 13 -4.37 9.73 5.88
N SER A 14 -4.86 10.02 4.67
CA SER A 14 -6.29 10.10 4.35
C SER A 14 -6.99 8.75 4.49
N LEU A 15 -6.33 7.66 4.12
CA LEU A 15 -6.84 6.29 4.26
C LEU A 15 -6.85 5.75 5.70
N VAL A 16 -5.89 6.16 6.53
CA VAL A 16 -5.86 5.82 7.96
C VAL A 16 -7.05 6.47 8.67
N ASN A 17 -7.39 7.70 8.31
CA ASN A 17 -8.55 8.42 8.86
C ASN A 17 -9.88 8.08 8.14
N PHE A 18 -9.86 7.18 7.16
CA PHE A 18 -11.04 6.81 6.40
C PHE A 18 -11.92 5.85 7.22
N SER A 19 -13.06 6.35 7.69
CA SER A 19 -14.05 5.59 8.48
C SER A 19 -15.08 4.85 7.60
N GLY A 20 -14.71 4.44 6.39
CA GLY A 20 -15.57 3.65 5.49
C GLY A 20 -15.49 2.15 5.78
N THR A 21 -16.11 1.32 4.94
CA THR A 21 -16.06 -0.12 5.14
C THR A 21 -14.64 -0.68 4.92
N HIS A 22 -14.25 -1.69 5.69
CA HIS A 22 -12.95 -2.37 5.55
C HIS A 22 -12.67 -2.85 4.11
N LYS A 23 -13.73 -3.13 3.33
CA LYS A 23 -13.64 -3.54 1.93
C LYS A 23 -13.21 -2.39 1.00
N GLU A 24 -13.77 -1.19 1.18
CA GLU A 24 -13.36 0.01 0.44
C GLU A 24 -11.96 0.47 0.82
N GLN A 25 -11.60 0.37 2.10
CA GLN A 25 -10.26 0.69 2.57
C GLN A 25 -9.22 -0.22 1.90
N ALA A 26 -9.50 -1.53 1.84
CA ALA A 26 -8.64 -2.50 1.17
C ALA A 26 -8.51 -2.23 -0.35
N ASP A 27 -9.61 -1.88 -1.03
CA ASP A 27 -9.62 -1.57 -2.46
C ASP A 27 -8.75 -0.33 -2.78
N ARG A 28 -8.86 0.73 -1.97
CA ARG A 28 -8.02 1.93 -2.12
C ARG A 28 -6.56 1.69 -1.81
N HIS A 29 -6.23 0.88 -0.81
CA HIS A 29 -4.86 0.44 -0.59
C HIS A 29 -4.34 -0.33 -1.82
N ARG A 30 -5.15 -1.19 -2.42
CA ARG A 30 -4.78 -1.92 -3.63
C ARG A 30 -4.47 -0.97 -4.80
N GLN A 31 -5.35 0.00 -5.04
CA GLN A 31 -5.11 1.02 -6.07
C GLN A 31 -3.81 1.80 -5.81
N LEU A 32 -3.56 2.25 -4.58
CA LEU A 32 -2.31 2.94 -4.25
C LEU A 32 -1.08 2.05 -4.46
N LEU A 33 -1.16 0.77 -4.09
CA LEU A 33 -0.08 -0.17 -4.28
C LEU A 33 0.23 -0.34 -5.78
N GLU A 34 -0.78 -0.43 -6.64
CA GLU A 34 -0.57 -0.48 -8.10
C GLU A 34 0.13 0.78 -8.62
N VAL A 35 -0.26 1.96 -8.14
CA VAL A 35 0.38 3.23 -8.52
C VAL A 35 1.84 3.27 -8.01
N VAL A 36 2.10 2.79 -6.78
CA VAL A 36 3.46 2.65 -6.24
C VAL A 36 4.29 1.69 -7.09
N LEU A 37 3.74 0.53 -7.46
CA LEU A 37 4.39 -0.46 -8.33
C LEU A 37 4.67 0.06 -9.75
N THR A 38 3.98 1.13 -10.17
CA THR A 38 4.29 1.82 -11.44
C THR A 38 5.57 2.67 -11.34
N ASN A 39 6.11 2.90 -10.14
CA ASN A 39 7.43 3.52 -9.94
C ASN A 39 8.54 2.48 -10.06
N SER A 40 9.74 2.94 -10.38
CA SER A 40 10.92 2.08 -10.51
C SER A 40 12.16 2.77 -9.93
N GLY A 41 13.08 1.98 -9.38
CA GLY A 41 14.31 2.48 -8.76
C GLY A 41 14.22 2.64 -7.25
N VAL A 42 15.07 3.51 -6.69
CA VAL A 42 15.23 3.68 -5.24
C VAL A 42 13.96 4.22 -4.56
N GLU A 43 13.18 5.04 -5.27
CA GLU A 43 11.93 5.60 -4.77
C GLU A 43 10.85 4.54 -4.54
N LEU A 44 10.83 3.46 -5.34
CA LEU A 44 9.90 2.35 -5.14
C LEU A 44 10.10 1.68 -3.77
N VAL A 45 11.36 1.47 -3.39
CA VAL A 45 11.72 0.82 -2.11
C VAL A 45 11.33 1.71 -0.93
N ASP A 46 11.57 3.02 -1.05
CA ASP A 46 11.18 3.99 -0.02
C ASP A 46 9.66 4.08 0.13
N MET A 47 8.93 4.08 -1.00
CA MET A 47 7.47 4.04 -1.03
C MET A 47 6.91 2.75 -0.43
N LEU A 48 7.46 1.59 -0.77
CA LEU A 48 7.04 0.30 -0.22
C LEU A 48 7.23 0.26 1.29
N LYS A 49 8.36 0.74 1.81
CA LYS A 49 8.58 0.86 3.26
C LYS A 49 7.49 1.70 3.90
N LEU A 50 7.25 2.89 3.36
CA LEU A 50 6.29 3.83 3.89
C LEU A 50 4.85 3.29 3.79
N PHE A 51 4.54 2.56 2.73
CA PHE A 51 3.26 1.89 2.53
C PHE A 51 3.03 0.75 3.52
N VAL A 52 4.06 -0.06 3.76
CA VAL A 52 4.05 -1.14 4.76
C VAL A 52 3.90 -0.57 6.17
N GLU A 53 4.62 0.50 6.52
CA GLU A 53 4.45 1.18 7.82
C GLU A 53 3.03 1.70 8.02
N ALA A 54 2.41 2.27 6.98
CA ALA A 54 1.03 2.75 7.04
C ALA A 54 0.00 1.61 7.14
N ILE A 55 0.27 0.46 6.53
CA ILE A 55 -0.57 -0.76 6.60
C ILE A 55 -0.38 -1.54 7.90
N VAL A 56 0.77 -1.42 8.55
CA VAL A 56 1.05 -2.04 9.85
C VAL A 56 0.55 -1.17 11.00
N ASN A 57 0.22 0.10 10.73
CA ASN A 57 -0.44 0.98 11.67
C ASN A 57 -1.82 0.41 12.08
N GLU A 58 -2.17 0.55 13.37
CA GLU A 58 -3.21 -0.20 14.09
C GLU A 58 -4.62 -0.20 13.47
N HIS A 59 -4.88 0.72 12.55
CA HIS A 59 -6.16 0.87 11.83
C HIS A 59 -6.36 -0.11 10.67
N VAL A 60 -5.30 -0.75 10.15
CA VAL A 60 -5.40 -1.76 9.09
C VAL A 60 -5.31 -3.15 9.72
N SER A 61 -6.44 -3.86 9.77
CA SER A 61 -6.51 -5.22 10.32
C SER A 61 -5.38 -6.09 9.78
N LEU A 62 -4.66 -6.77 10.67
CA LEU A 62 -3.56 -7.73 10.41
C LEU A 62 -3.83 -8.74 9.27
N VAL A 63 -5.10 -9.01 8.99
CA VAL A 63 -5.62 -9.80 7.86
C VAL A 63 -5.26 -9.18 6.49
N ILE A 64 -5.34 -7.86 6.35
CA ILE A 64 -5.03 -7.13 5.12
C ILE A 64 -3.52 -7.14 4.86
N SER A 65 -2.70 -6.89 5.89
CA SER A 65 -1.24 -6.92 5.77
C SER A 65 -0.76 -8.31 5.33
N ARG A 66 -1.33 -9.40 5.89
CA ARG A 66 -1.01 -10.77 5.45
C ARG A 66 -1.47 -11.07 4.02
N GLN A 67 -2.65 -10.61 3.61
CA GLN A 67 -3.15 -10.83 2.24
C GLN A 67 -2.23 -10.18 1.20
N ILE A 68 -1.83 -8.93 1.42
CA ILE A 68 -0.95 -8.20 0.50
C ILE A 68 0.44 -8.85 0.46
N LEU A 69 1.00 -9.26 1.60
CA LEU A 69 2.29 -9.97 1.64
C LEU A 69 2.26 -11.31 0.90
N ASN A 70 1.16 -12.07 1.01
CA ASN A 70 1.04 -13.36 0.31
C ASN A 70 0.88 -13.16 -1.20
N ASP A 71 0.15 -12.12 -1.62
CA ASP A 71 -0.03 -11.77 -3.03
C ASP A 71 1.31 -11.36 -3.67
N TRP A 72 2.12 -10.57 -2.94
CA TRP A 72 3.49 -10.20 -3.35
C TRP A 72 4.41 -11.42 -3.52
N LYS A 73 4.37 -12.35 -2.57
CA LYS A 73 5.16 -13.59 -2.62
C LYS A 73 4.79 -14.46 -3.83
N ARG A 74 3.51 -14.45 -4.21
CA ARG A 74 3.01 -15.17 -5.37
C ARG A 74 3.41 -14.51 -6.68
N PHE A 75 3.45 -13.17 -6.74
CA PHE A 75 3.93 -12.43 -7.90
C PHE A 75 5.43 -12.64 -8.16
N SER A 76 6.26 -12.69 -7.11
CA SER A 76 7.70 -12.90 -7.21
C SER A 76 8.12 -14.30 -7.69
N HIS A 77 7.23 -15.30 -7.64
CA HIS A 77 7.55 -16.67 -8.09
C HIS A 77 7.11 -16.92 -9.55
N VAL A 78 6.38 -15.97 -10.16
CA VAL A 78 5.87 -16.09 -11.54
C VAL A 78 6.73 -15.29 -12.54
N LEU A 79 7.69 -14.50 -12.05
CA LEU A 79 8.73 -13.78 -12.80
C LEU A 79 10.07 -14.49 -12.66
#